data_AF-A0A916HIH0-F1
#
_entry.id   AF-A0A916HIH0-F1
#
_cell.length_a   1.000
_cell.length_b   1.000
_cell.length_c   1.000
_cell.angle_alpha   90.00
_cell.angle_beta   90.00
_cell.angle_gamma   90.00
#
_symmetry.space_group_name_H-M   'P 1'
#
loop_
_entity.id
_entity.type
_entity.pdbx_description
1 polymer ?
#
loop_
_entity_poly.entity_id
_entity_poly.type
_entity_poly.pdbx_seq_one_letter_code
_entity_poly.pdbx_strand_id
1 'polypeptide(L)'
;GIKGIKRVVIRKEDTGEYVLYTEGSVLKEVLAIEGVDATRTRTNNVNEIFEVMGIEAARQALINEATDTLKEQGLNVDVRHIMLVSDIMTVDGDVKPIGRHGISGEKASVLARAAFEVTVNHLLDSGMRGDVDELRGVTENVIVGQPIRLGTGNVKLIARKAK
;
A
#
# COMPACT_ATOMS: atom_id res chain seq x y z
N GLY A 1 9.79 -28.97 15.47
CA GLY A 1 9.83 -27.49 15.48
C GLY A 1 9.58 -26.98 14.08
N ILE A 2 9.00 -25.80 13.93
CA ILE A 2 8.72 -25.20 12.62
C ILE A 2 9.98 -24.54 12.06
N LYS A 3 10.27 -24.79 10.78
CA LYS A 3 11.43 -24.19 10.10
C LYS A 3 11.09 -22.75 9.72
N GLY A 4 11.61 -21.78 10.48
CA GLY A 4 11.36 -20.35 10.27
C GLY A 4 11.06 -19.60 11.57
N ILE A 5 10.68 -20.33 12.63
CA ILE A 5 10.59 -19.80 13.99
C ILE A 5 11.91 -20.06 14.71
N LYS A 6 12.63 -19.01 15.07
CA LYS A 6 13.93 -19.10 15.76
C LYS A 6 13.77 -19.24 17.25
N ARG A 7 12.81 -18.53 17.83
CA ARG A 7 12.61 -18.43 19.27
C ARG A 7 11.13 -18.20 19.58
N VAL A 8 10.67 -18.75 20.70
CA VAL A 8 9.33 -18.50 21.23
C VAL A 8 9.46 -18.01 22.67
N VAL A 9 8.71 -16.98 23.02
CA VAL A 9 8.64 -16.40 24.36
C VAL A 9 7.19 -16.45 24.81
N ILE A 10 6.96 -16.98 26.01
CA ILE A 10 5.63 -17.04 26.62
C ILE A 10 5.47 -15.78 27.47
N ARG A 11 4.39 -15.04 27.25
CA ARG A 11 4.04 -13.88 28.07
C ARG A 11 2.59 -14.03 28.53
N LYS A 12 2.35 -13.69 29.80
CA LYS A 12 0.99 -13.59 30.32
C LYS A 12 0.45 -12.20 29.99
N GLU A 13 -0.67 -12.12 29.29
CA GLU A 13 -1.36 -10.86 29.03
C GLU A 13 -2.18 -10.43 30.25
N ASP A 14 -2.59 -9.15 30.27
CA ASP A 14 -3.38 -8.55 31.36
C ASP A 14 -4.76 -9.22 31.52
N THR A 15 -5.24 -9.89 30.47
CA THR A 15 -6.44 -10.75 30.46
C THR A 15 -6.28 -12.03 31.29
N GLY A 16 -5.06 -12.36 31.70
CA GLY A 16 -4.73 -13.58 32.44
C GLY A 16 -4.38 -14.79 31.57
N GLU A 17 -4.50 -14.66 30.24
CA GLU A 17 -4.16 -15.71 29.27
C GLU A 17 -2.64 -15.74 28.97
N TYR A 18 -2.11 -16.91 28.63
CA TYR A 18 -0.73 -17.06 28.17
C TYR A 18 -0.69 -16.99 26.64
N VAL A 19 0.09 -16.04 26.12
CA VAL A 19 0.28 -15.82 24.68
C VAL A 19 1.72 -16.16 24.30
N LEU A 20 1.86 -16.83 23.16
CA LEU A 20 3.15 -17.21 22.57
C LEU A 20 3.58 -16.13 21.57
N TYR A 21 4.71 -15.48 21.83
CA TYR A 21 5.35 -14.55 20.90
C TYR A 21 6.51 -15.24 20.19
N THR A 22 6.52 -15.19 18.86
CA THR A 22 7.51 -15.89 18.03
C THR A 22 8.46 -14.90 17.36
N GLU A 23 9.75 -15.23 17.34
CA GLU A 23 10.73 -14.56 16.50
C GLU A 23 10.87 -15.32 15.18
N GLY A 24 10.42 -14.70 14.10
CA GLY A 24 10.18 -15.35 12.81
C GLY A 24 8.69 -15.64 12.60
N SER A 25 8.30 -15.89 11.35
CA SER A 25 6.90 -16.05 10.97
C SER A 25 6.76 -17.13 9.90
N VAL A 26 5.87 -18.09 10.17
CA VAL A 26 5.43 -19.17 9.27
C VAL A 26 3.95 -19.46 9.57
N LEU A 27 3.10 -18.49 9.26
CA LEU A 27 1.68 -18.43 9.62
C LEU A 27 0.93 -19.66 9.13
N LYS A 28 1.16 -20.10 7.89
CA LYS A 28 0.47 -21.27 7.30
C LYS A 28 0.67 -22.54 8.12
N GLU A 29 1.90 -22.80 8.57
CA GLU A 29 2.22 -23.99 9.37
C GLU A 29 1.73 -23.83 10.81
N VAL A 30 1.87 -22.63 11.39
CA VAL A 30 1.44 -22.33 12.77
C VAL A 30 -0.07 -22.55 12.93
N LEU A 31 -0.89 -22.11 11.97
CA LEU A 31 -2.34 -22.27 12.02
C LEU A 31 -2.80 -23.73 11.93
N ALA A 32 -1.95 -24.64 11.43
CA ALA A 32 -2.27 -26.06 11.32
C ALA A 32 -1.93 -26.85 12.61
N ILE A 33 -1.27 -26.23 13.58
CA ILE A 33 -0.86 -26.90 14.82
C ILE A 33 -2.07 -27.04 15.76
N GLU A 34 -2.27 -28.26 16.27
CA GLU A 34 -3.27 -28.53 17.28
C GLU A 34 -2.98 -27.75 18.57
N GLY A 35 -3.98 -27.03 19.08
CA GLY A 35 -3.86 -26.16 20.25
C GLY A 35 -3.52 -24.70 19.93
N VAL A 36 -3.23 -24.36 18.67
CA VAL A 36 -3.12 -22.96 18.23
C VAL A 36 -4.50 -22.45 17.79
N ASP A 37 -4.90 -21.29 18.32
CA ASP A 37 -6.15 -20.63 17.96
C ASP A 37 -5.98 -19.84 16.65
N ALA A 38 -6.49 -20.41 15.56
CA ALA A 38 -6.39 -19.81 14.23
C ALA A 38 -7.14 -18.47 14.08
N THR A 39 -8.12 -18.19 14.94
CA THR A 39 -8.95 -16.97 14.83
C THR A 39 -8.29 -15.74 15.46
N ARG A 40 -7.36 -15.95 16.40
CA ARG A 40 -6.68 -14.87 17.16
C ARG A 40 -5.18 -14.78 16.88
N THR A 41 -4.62 -15.72 16.11
CA THR A 41 -3.21 -15.68 15.69
C THR A 41 -2.98 -14.55 14.70
N ARG A 42 -1.91 -13.75 14.92
CA ARG A 42 -1.54 -12.60 14.10
C ARG A 42 -0.05 -12.60 13.78
N THR A 43 0.35 -11.94 12.70
CA THR A 43 1.75 -11.67 12.33
C THR A 43 1.88 -10.22 11.88
N ASN A 44 3.09 -9.66 11.94
CA ASN A 44 3.41 -8.34 11.39
C ASN A 44 3.89 -8.41 9.93
N ASN A 45 4.05 -9.62 9.36
CA ASN A 45 4.43 -9.78 7.97
C ASN A 45 3.19 -9.74 7.04
N VAL A 46 2.95 -8.59 6.43
CA VAL A 46 1.80 -8.35 5.54
C VAL A 46 1.80 -9.28 4.32
N ASN A 47 2.97 -9.58 3.74
CA ASN A 47 3.05 -10.46 2.55
C ASN A 47 2.62 -11.88 2.88
N GLU A 48 2.95 -12.35 4.08
CA GLU A 48 2.53 -13.67 4.53
C GLU A 48 1.02 -13.73 4.85
N ILE A 49 0.46 -12.65 5.40
CA ILE A 49 -0.99 -12.53 5.57
C ILE A 49 -1.67 -12.56 4.20
N PHE A 50 -1.13 -11.85 3.21
CA PHE A 50 -1.64 -11.88 1.85
C PHE A 50 -1.65 -13.30 1.26
N GLU A 51 -0.54 -14.04 1.39
CA GLU A 51 -0.43 -15.41 0.87
C GLU A 51 -1.37 -16.41 1.55
N VAL A 52 -1.65 -16.25 2.84
CA VAL A 52 -2.43 -17.22 3.64
C VAL A 52 -3.90 -16.84 3.75
N MET A 53 -4.20 -15.55 3.92
CA MET A 53 -5.54 -15.02 4.24
C MET A 53 -6.13 -14.13 3.13
N GLY A 54 -5.33 -13.72 2.14
CA GLY A 54 -5.78 -12.93 0.98
C GLY A 54 -5.67 -11.41 1.14
N ILE A 55 -6.10 -10.68 0.11
CA ILE A 55 -5.83 -9.25 -0.06
C ILE A 55 -6.53 -8.36 0.97
N GLU A 56 -7.78 -8.65 1.35
CA GLU A 56 -8.49 -7.84 2.35
C GLU A 56 -7.91 -8.00 3.76
N ALA A 57 -7.41 -9.19 4.09
CA ALA A 57 -6.70 -9.41 5.35
C ALA A 57 -5.39 -8.63 5.37
N ALA A 58 -4.65 -8.61 4.25
CA ALA A 58 -3.44 -7.81 4.11
C ALA A 58 -3.71 -6.30 4.18
N ARG A 59 -4.80 -5.83 3.55
CA ARG A 59 -5.26 -4.43 3.63
C ARG A 59 -5.55 -4.02 5.08
N GLN A 60 -6.25 -4.87 5.83
CA GLN A 60 -6.53 -4.60 7.24
C GLN A 60 -5.26 -4.65 8.10
N ALA A 61 -4.32 -5.56 7.79
CA ALA A 61 -3.03 -5.64 8.46
C ALA A 61 -2.19 -4.37 8.25
N LEU A 62 -2.15 -3.82 7.03
CA LEU A 62 -1.50 -2.54 6.73
C LEU A 62 -2.07 -1.40 7.57
N ILE A 63 -3.40 -1.31 7.67
CA ILE A 63 -4.07 -0.28 8.46
C ILE A 63 -3.67 -0.39 9.94
N ASN A 64 -3.72 -1.61 10.49
CA ASN A 64 -3.40 -1.85 11.90
C ASN A 64 -1.93 -1.53 12.19
N GLU A 65 -1.00 -2.10 11.42
CA GLU A 65 0.44 -1.93 11.63
C GLU A 65 0.88 -0.46 11.51
N ALA A 66 0.38 0.25 10.48
CA ALA A 66 0.68 1.67 10.31
C ALA A 66 0.09 2.52 11.43
N THR A 67 -1.13 2.22 11.86
CA THR A 67 -1.79 2.94 12.96
C THR A 67 -1.04 2.72 14.28
N ASP A 68 -0.69 1.48 14.59
CA ASP A 68 -0.03 1.12 15.84
C ASP A 68 1.38 1.71 15.89
N THR A 69 2.16 1.61 14.80
CA THR A 69 3.49 2.23 14.71
C THR A 69 3.43 3.75 14.91
N LEU A 70 2.49 4.45 14.28
CA LEU A 70 2.36 5.90 14.42
C LEU A 70 1.95 6.30 15.84
N LYS A 71 1.03 5.55 16.46
CA LYS A 71 0.62 5.77 17.86
C LYS A 71 1.75 5.55 18.84
N GLU A 72 2.57 4.52 18.65
CA GLU A 72 3.75 4.25 19.48
C GLU A 72 4.77 5.40 19.44
N GLN A 73 4.88 6.10 18.29
CA GLN A 73 5.70 7.30 18.16
C GLN A 73 5.01 8.59 18.63
N GLY A 74 3.79 8.49 19.19
CA GLY A 74 3.02 9.64 19.67
C GLY A 74 2.43 10.52 18.56
N LEU A 75 2.38 10.01 17.31
CA LEU A 75 1.80 10.73 16.18
C LEU A 75 0.31 10.43 16.09
N ASN A 76 -0.50 11.50 16.05
CA ASN A 76 -1.94 11.39 15.85
C ASN A 76 -2.31 11.64 14.39
N VAL A 77 -2.62 10.57 13.66
CA VAL A 77 -3.06 10.61 12.26
C VAL A 77 -4.46 10.03 12.17
N ASP A 78 -5.35 10.73 11.46
CA ASP A 78 -6.69 10.22 11.20
C ASP A 78 -6.63 8.93 10.36
N VAL A 79 -7.37 7.91 10.81
CA VAL A 79 -7.41 6.59 10.18
C VAL A 79 -7.81 6.65 8.70
N ARG A 80 -8.58 7.66 8.27
CA ARG A 80 -9.00 7.83 6.87
C ARG A 80 -7.82 8.04 5.93
N HIS A 81 -6.73 8.68 6.38
CA HIS A 81 -5.52 8.81 5.56
C HIS A 81 -4.82 7.46 5.40
N ILE A 82 -4.74 6.68 6.48
CA ILE A 82 -4.10 5.36 6.49
C ILE A 82 -4.89 4.37 5.64
N MET A 83 -6.23 4.42 5.72
CA MET A 83 -7.13 3.63 4.88
C MET A 83 -6.87 3.90 3.41
N LEU A 84 -6.84 5.17 2.99
CA LEU A 84 -6.60 5.54 1.60
C LEU A 84 -5.25 5.02 1.08
N VAL A 85 -4.19 5.12 1.89
CA VAL A 85 -2.87 4.59 1.53
C VAL A 85 -2.91 3.07 1.38
N SER A 86 -3.56 2.37 2.32
CA SER A 86 -3.68 0.91 2.30
C SER A 86 -4.52 0.43 1.11
N ASP A 87 -5.57 1.16 0.74
CA ASP A 87 -6.40 0.89 -0.43
C ASP A 87 -5.57 1.03 -1.71
N ILE A 88 -4.79 2.12 -1.85
CA ILE A 88 -3.90 2.32 -3.00
C ILE A 88 -2.86 1.19 -3.13
N MET A 89 -2.39 0.66 -1.99
CA MET A 89 -1.44 -0.47 -1.97
C MET A 89 -2.08 -1.81 -2.34
N THR A 90 -3.40 -1.95 -2.33
CA THR A 90 -4.09 -3.27 -2.46
C THR A 90 -5.16 -3.33 -3.56
N VAL A 91 -5.49 -2.20 -4.19
CA VAL A 91 -6.60 -2.07 -5.16
C VAL A 91 -6.51 -3.02 -6.36
N ASP A 92 -5.30 -3.37 -6.80
CA ASP A 92 -5.08 -4.22 -7.97
C ASP A 92 -5.10 -5.72 -7.66
N GLY A 93 -5.39 -6.10 -6.41
CA GLY A 93 -5.42 -7.49 -5.96
C GLY A 93 -4.10 -8.04 -5.42
N ASP A 94 -3.02 -7.24 -5.50
CA ASP A 94 -1.69 -7.55 -4.96
C ASP A 94 -1.26 -6.45 -3.97
N VAL A 95 -0.40 -6.80 -3.01
CA VAL A 95 0.21 -5.82 -2.09
C VAL A 95 1.39 -5.14 -2.76
N LYS A 96 1.19 -3.90 -3.23
CA LYS A 96 2.21 -3.14 -3.96
C LYS A 96 2.95 -2.15 -3.04
N PRO A 97 4.29 -2.10 -3.10
CA PRO A 97 5.06 -1.11 -2.36
C PRO A 97 4.85 0.30 -2.94
N ILE A 98 4.94 1.30 -2.07
CA ILE A 98 4.98 2.70 -2.49
C ILE A 98 6.40 3.00 -2.97
N GLY A 99 6.59 3.06 -4.29
CA GLY A 99 7.89 3.36 -4.89
C GLY A 99 7.94 3.00 -6.36
N ARG A 100 9.15 3.09 -6.94
CA ARG A 100 9.38 2.90 -8.39
C ARG A 100 9.10 1.48 -8.90
N HIS A 101 9.07 0.47 -8.03
CA HIS A 101 8.76 -0.92 -8.41
C HIS A 101 7.30 -1.30 -8.09
N GLY A 102 6.50 -0.35 -7.62
CA GLY A 102 5.07 -0.56 -7.38
C GLY A 102 4.28 0.60 -7.95
N ILE A 103 3.45 1.23 -7.11
CA ILE A 103 2.42 2.20 -7.52
C ILE A 103 2.97 3.35 -8.39
N SER A 104 4.16 3.89 -8.06
CA SER A 104 4.73 5.02 -8.80
C SER A 104 5.32 4.63 -10.16
N GLY A 105 5.85 3.40 -10.27
CA GLY A 105 6.44 2.88 -11.51
C GLY A 105 5.40 2.44 -12.55
N GLU A 106 4.21 2.05 -12.09
CA GLU A 106 3.11 1.60 -12.94
C GLU A 106 2.21 2.72 -13.47
N LYS A 107 2.51 3.99 -13.15
CA LYS A 107 1.76 5.14 -13.70
C LYS A 107 1.74 5.08 -15.22
N ALA A 108 0.58 5.32 -15.83
CA ALA A 108 0.44 5.28 -17.29
C ALA A 108 1.28 6.35 -18.01
N SER A 109 1.38 7.56 -17.43
CA SER A 109 2.10 8.69 -18.02
C SER A 109 3.62 8.47 -17.99
N VAL A 110 4.24 8.60 -19.16
CA VAL A 110 5.70 8.55 -19.34
C VAL A 110 6.36 9.69 -18.59
N LEU A 111 5.81 10.90 -18.70
CA LEU A 111 6.33 12.08 -18.01
C LEU A 111 6.21 11.93 -16.49
N ALA A 112 5.11 11.36 -16.00
CA ALA A 112 4.94 11.09 -14.58
C ALA A 112 5.93 10.05 -14.05
N ARG A 113 6.20 8.98 -14.80
CA ARG A 113 7.23 7.99 -14.45
C ARG A 113 8.63 8.61 -14.45
N ALA A 114 8.97 9.32 -15.53
CA ALA A 114 10.29 9.95 -15.70
C ALA A 114 10.59 11.03 -14.66
N ALA A 115 9.56 11.75 -14.17
CA ALA A 115 9.69 12.75 -13.11
C ALA A 115 9.86 12.15 -11.71
N PHE A 116 9.53 10.87 -11.51
CA PHE A 116 9.69 10.20 -10.21
C PHE A 116 11.12 9.66 -10.04
N GLU A 117 11.56 8.72 -10.90
CA GLU A 117 12.92 8.17 -10.92
C GLU A 117 13.29 7.64 -12.31
N VAL A 118 14.57 7.31 -12.55
CA VAL A 118 15.08 6.65 -13.78
C VAL A 118 14.67 7.37 -15.09
N THR A 119 14.73 8.70 -15.07
CA THR A 119 14.23 9.61 -16.12
C THR A 119 14.68 9.23 -17.53
N VAL A 120 15.99 9.03 -17.72
CA VAL A 120 16.56 8.80 -19.05
C VAL A 120 16.04 7.50 -19.67
N ASN A 121 16.00 6.41 -18.90
CA ASN A 121 15.54 5.13 -19.43
C ASN A 121 14.05 5.18 -19.79
N HIS A 122 13.22 5.82 -18.95
CA HIS A 122 11.79 5.96 -19.25
C HIS A 122 11.56 6.73 -20.56
N LEU A 123 12.30 7.82 -20.80
CA LEU A 123 12.16 8.59 -22.04
C LEU A 123 12.68 7.84 -23.26
N LEU A 124 13.83 7.16 -23.15
CA LEU A 124 14.41 6.37 -24.25
C LEU A 124 13.51 5.20 -24.63
N ASP A 125 13.10 4.39 -23.65
CA ASP A 125 12.25 3.21 -23.89
C ASP A 125 10.91 3.61 -24.50
N SER A 126 10.31 4.69 -23.98
CA SER A 126 9.03 5.21 -24.49
C SER A 126 9.19 5.78 -25.90
N GLY A 127 10.30 6.47 -26.17
CA GLY A 127 10.64 6.96 -27.51
C GLY A 127 10.88 5.83 -28.52
N MET A 128 11.48 4.73 -28.09
CA MET A 128 11.66 3.53 -28.92
C MET A 128 10.34 2.81 -29.21
N ARG A 129 9.40 2.77 -28.25
CA ARG A 129 8.07 2.16 -28.42
C ARG A 129 7.07 3.08 -29.14
N GLY A 130 7.34 4.39 -29.16
CA GLY A 130 6.40 5.38 -29.68
C GLY A 130 5.21 5.61 -28.75
N ASP A 131 5.41 5.51 -27.43
CA ASP A 131 4.35 5.70 -26.44
C ASP A 131 3.80 7.13 -26.52
N VAL A 132 2.47 7.27 -26.40
CA VAL A 132 1.78 8.57 -26.39
C VAL A 132 1.29 8.85 -24.97
N ASP A 133 1.67 10.00 -24.42
CA ASP A 133 1.20 10.46 -23.11
C ASP A 133 -0.08 11.30 -23.26
N GLU A 134 -1.18 10.83 -22.68
CA GLU A 134 -2.49 11.49 -22.78
C GLU A 134 -2.67 12.67 -21.81
N LEU A 135 -1.68 12.96 -20.94
CA LEU A 135 -1.72 14.08 -20.01
C LEU A 135 -2.96 14.08 -19.11
N ARG A 136 -3.27 12.95 -18.48
CA ARG A 136 -4.47 12.80 -17.64
C ARG A 136 -4.21 13.05 -16.15
N GLY A 137 -2.98 12.84 -15.70
CA GLY A 137 -2.54 12.98 -14.32
C GLY A 137 -2.01 14.38 -13.97
N VAL A 138 -1.75 14.58 -12.69
CA VAL A 138 -1.37 15.89 -12.15
C VAL A 138 0.06 16.28 -12.57
N THR A 139 1.01 15.35 -12.45
CA THR A 139 2.45 15.63 -12.64
C THR A 139 2.76 16.11 -14.05
N GLU A 140 2.27 15.39 -15.05
CA GLU A 140 2.52 15.66 -16.45
C GLU A 140 1.83 16.94 -16.93
N ASN A 141 0.61 17.25 -16.45
CA ASN A 141 -0.06 18.53 -16.73
C ASN A 141 0.71 19.72 -16.15
N VAL A 142 1.26 19.58 -14.95
CA VAL A 142 2.10 20.63 -14.34
C VAL A 142 3.38 20.84 -15.15
N ILE A 143 4.03 19.77 -15.61
CA ILE A 143 5.25 19.85 -16.42
C ILE A 143 5.01 20.62 -17.73
N VAL A 144 3.88 20.36 -18.40
CA VAL A 144 3.56 21.04 -19.68
C VAL A 144 2.87 22.40 -19.51
N GLY A 145 2.59 22.81 -18.27
CA GLY A 145 1.93 24.10 -17.97
C GLY A 145 0.43 24.15 -18.27
N GLN A 146 -0.26 23.00 -18.24
CA GLN A 146 -1.71 22.92 -18.44
C GLN A 146 -2.47 22.84 -17.09
N PRO A 147 -3.71 23.34 -17.02
CA PRO A 147 -4.55 23.17 -15.84
C PRO A 147 -4.80 21.68 -15.53
N ILE A 148 -4.54 21.28 -14.28
CA ILE A 148 -4.78 19.91 -13.82
C ILE A 148 -6.29 19.61 -13.73
N ARG A 149 -6.69 18.38 -14.00
CA ARG A 149 -8.10 17.93 -13.92
C ARG A 149 -8.47 17.49 -12.49
N LEU A 150 -8.18 18.33 -11.50
CA LEU A 150 -8.49 18.09 -10.10
C LEU A 150 -8.92 19.40 -9.43
N GLY A 151 -9.79 19.31 -8.41
CA GLY A 151 -10.29 20.48 -7.70
C GLY A 151 -11.05 21.43 -8.63
N THR A 152 -10.63 22.70 -8.68
CA THR A 152 -11.26 23.73 -9.53
C THR A 152 -11.09 23.45 -11.02
N GLY A 153 -10.05 22.72 -11.44
CA GLY A 153 -9.85 22.34 -12.83
C GLY A 153 -10.76 21.21 -13.31
N ASN A 154 -11.51 20.57 -12.41
CA ASN A 154 -12.46 19.51 -12.76
C ASN A 154 -13.84 20.06 -13.18
N VAL A 155 -14.08 21.37 -13.06
CA VAL A 155 -15.33 22.01 -13.45
C VAL A 155 -15.12 22.94 -14.63
N LYS A 156 -16.11 23.00 -15.54
CA LYS A 156 -16.13 23.94 -16.66
C LYS A 156 -17.22 24.97 -16.43
N LEU A 157 -16.86 26.25 -16.55
CA LEU A 157 -17.82 27.35 -16.48
C LEU A 157 -18.36 27.65 -17.87
N ILE A 158 -19.69 27.76 -17.97
CA ILE A 158 -20.37 28.15 -19.21
C ILE A 158 -21.09 29.45 -18.94
N ALA A 159 -20.71 30.52 -19.66
CA ALA A 159 -21.40 31.79 -19.58
C ALA A 159 -22.73 31.70 -20.36
N ARG A 160 -23.84 32.00 -19.69
CA ARG A 160 -25.16 32.06 -20.35
C ARG A 160 -25.29 33.42 -21.05
N LYS A 161 -25.57 33.42 -22.36
CA LYS A 161 -25.94 34.66 -23.06
C LYS A 161 -27.26 35.20 -22.49
N ALA A 162 -27.29 36.49 -22.17
CA ALA A 162 -28.51 37.20 -21.80
C ALA A 162 -29.50 37.16 -22.99
N LYS A 163 -30.79 36.97 -22.69
CA LYS A 163 -31.87 37.00 -23.67
C LYS A 163 -32.09 38.42 -24.19
#